data_AF-B9CLX9-F1
#
_entry.id   AF-B9CLX9-F1
#
_cell.length_a   1.000
_cell.length_b   1.000
_cell.length_c   1.000
_cell.angle_alpha   90.00
_cell.angle_beta   90.00
_cell.angle_gamma   90.00
#
_symmetry.space_group_name_H-M   'P 1'
#
loop_
_entity.id
_entity.type
_entity.pdbx_description
1 polymer ?
#
loop_
_entity_poly.entity_id
_entity_poly.type
_entity_poly.pdbx_seq_one_letter_code
_entity_poly.pdbx_strand_id
1 'polypeptide(L)'
;MRMPGIFNFGQSKNEKNKDGDMSSRSSKDRKPDGQKLVPETRRLALRFCGEVQGVGFRWTSQIVADRVGCTGWVKNEFDGSVSMELQGTDKQIGLWFKGFAKSYAHRPLRYHIDEKRELTPIADEHRFEVRF
;
A
#
# COMPACT_ATOMS: atom_id res chain seq x y z
N MET A 1 -24.29 -8.67 -60.49
CA MET A 1 -25.63 -8.06 -60.65
C MET A 1 -25.90 -7.10 -59.50
N ARG A 2 -26.34 -5.88 -59.82
CA ARG A 2 -26.89 -4.86 -58.89
C ARG A 2 -28.27 -5.32 -58.39
N MET A 3 -28.63 -5.03 -57.14
CA MET A 3 -29.86 -4.29 -56.76
C MET A 3 -29.76 -3.87 -55.27
N PRO A 4 -30.14 -2.62 -54.91
CA PRO A 4 -30.05 -2.04 -53.57
C PRO A 4 -31.39 -2.08 -52.82
N GLY A 5 -31.35 -1.84 -51.50
CA GLY A 5 -32.56 -1.63 -50.70
C GLY A 5 -32.26 -0.77 -49.47
N ILE A 6 -32.45 0.54 -49.61
CA ILE A 6 -32.47 1.50 -48.51
C ILE A 6 -33.93 1.59 -48.04
N PHE A 7 -34.19 1.41 -46.75
CA PHE A 7 -35.43 1.84 -46.11
C PHE A 7 -35.10 2.53 -44.79
N ASN A 8 -35.57 3.76 -44.65
CA ASN A 8 -35.34 4.67 -43.55
C ASN A 8 -36.71 4.97 -42.93
N PHE A 9 -36.91 4.77 -41.62
CA PHE A 9 -37.97 5.49 -40.91
C PHE A 9 -37.88 5.36 -39.37
N GLY A 10 -38.10 6.47 -38.67
CA GLY A 10 -38.77 6.46 -37.37
C GLY A 10 -37.94 6.85 -36.14
N GLN A 11 -37.88 8.14 -35.85
CA GLN A 11 -37.73 8.63 -34.47
C GLN A 11 -39.06 8.42 -33.73
N SER A 12 -39.05 7.91 -32.49
CA SER A 12 -40.01 8.34 -31.45
C SER A 12 -39.54 7.96 -30.05
N LYS A 13 -39.88 8.83 -29.09
CA LYS A 13 -39.49 8.88 -27.68
C LYS A 13 -40.43 8.06 -26.78
N ASN A 14 -40.08 8.09 -25.48
CA ASN A 14 -40.89 7.83 -24.27
C ASN A 14 -40.95 6.37 -23.79
N GLU A 15 -40.97 6.02 -22.51
CA GLU A 15 -40.96 6.76 -21.24
C GLU A 15 -40.59 5.77 -20.10
N LYS A 16 -39.73 6.23 -19.19
CA LYS A 16 -39.59 5.95 -17.74
C LYS A 16 -39.96 4.60 -17.09
N ASN A 17 -39.05 4.25 -16.15
CA ASN A 17 -39.20 3.61 -14.83
C ASN A 17 -38.76 2.14 -14.78
N LYS A 18 -38.14 1.62 -13.71
CA LYS A 18 -37.47 2.11 -12.49
C LYS A 18 -36.85 0.83 -11.89
N ASP A 19 -35.91 1.01 -10.95
CA ASP A 19 -35.42 0.00 -10.00
C ASP A 19 -34.37 -0.97 -10.51
N GLY A 20 -33.27 -1.07 -9.75
CA GLY A 20 -32.44 -2.27 -9.76
C GLY A 20 -30.94 -2.06 -9.82
N ASP A 21 -30.39 -1.58 -8.72
CA ASP A 21 -29.20 -2.17 -8.08
C ASP A 21 -27.78 -1.95 -8.67
N MET A 22 -27.03 -1.19 -7.88
CA MET A 22 -25.61 -1.31 -7.53
C MET A 22 -24.66 -2.09 -8.46
N SER A 23 -23.71 -1.36 -9.05
CA SER A 23 -22.31 -1.37 -8.57
C SER A 23 -21.48 -0.38 -9.39
N SER A 24 -21.47 0.85 -8.90
CA SER A 24 -20.40 1.77 -9.21
C SER A 24 -19.10 1.22 -8.62
N ARG A 25 -18.06 1.12 -9.45
CA ARG A 25 -16.77 1.82 -9.29
C ARG A 25 -15.71 1.12 -10.13
N SER A 26 -15.63 1.56 -11.39
CA SER A 26 -14.33 1.67 -12.06
C SER A 26 -13.51 2.70 -11.28
N SER A 27 -12.70 2.24 -10.33
CA SER A 27 -11.69 3.06 -9.67
C SER A 27 -10.35 2.75 -10.32
N LYS A 28 -10.07 3.56 -11.33
CA LYS A 28 -8.79 3.74 -12.02
C LYS A 28 -7.59 3.64 -11.08
N ASP A 29 -6.53 3.04 -11.62
CA ASP A 29 -5.14 3.34 -11.33
C ASP A 29 -4.93 4.72 -10.70
N ARG A 30 -4.67 4.75 -9.39
CA ARG A 30 -4.00 5.88 -8.75
C ARG A 30 -2.65 5.37 -8.27
N LYS A 31 -1.65 5.49 -9.14
CA LYS A 31 -0.29 5.74 -8.66
C LYS A 31 -0.33 7.14 -8.04
N PRO A 32 -0.08 7.35 -6.74
CA PRO A 32 0.05 8.70 -6.26
C PRO A 32 1.39 9.24 -6.74
N ASP A 33 1.28 10.32 -7.51
CA ASP A 33 2.26 11.38 -7.74
C ASP A 33 3.40 11.41 -6.72
N GLY A 34 4.62 11.64 -7.23
CA GLY A 34 5.82 11.91 -6.43
C GLY A 34 5.49 12.86 -5.28
N GLN A 35 5.43 12.31 -4.08
CA GLN A 35 4.70 12.94 -3.01
C GLN A 35 5.61 13.97 -2.33
N LYS A 36 5.46 15.25 -2.70
CA LYS A 36 5.72 16.38 -1.79
C LYS A 36 5.18 15.97 -0.42
N LEU A 37 6.00 16.08 0.63
CA LEU A 37 5.63 15.74 2.01
C LEU A 37 4.16 16.06 2.26
N VAL A 38 3.33 15.03 2.41
CA VAL A 38 1.94 15.26 2.79
C VAL A 38 1.95 15.87 4.18
N PRO A 39 1.13 16.90 4.45
CA PRO A 39 0.97 17.38 5.82
C PRO A 39 0.57 16.17 6.68
N GLU A 40 1.25 15.98 7.82
CA GLU A 40 1.13 14.81 8.71
C GLU A 40 1.95 13.56 8.33
N THR A 41 2.93 13.66 7.43
CA THR A 41 3.93 12.59 7.27
C THR A 41 4.72 12.43 8.55
N ARG A 42 4.88 11.20 9.03
CA ARG A 42 5.72 10.85 10.17
C ARG A 42 6.74 9.79 9.74
N ARG A 43 7.88 9.79 10.40
CA ARG A 43 8.93 8.78 10.20
C ARG A 43 9.20 8.10 11.51
N LEU A 44 9.12 6.78 11.53
CA LEU A 44 9.32 5.95 12.71
C LEU A 44 10.55 5.07 12.49
N ALA A 45 11.54 5.20 13.36
CA ALA A 45 12.60 4.21 13.51
C ALA A 45 12.15 3.16 14.54
N LEU A 46 12.22 1.90 14.15
CA LEU A 46 11.77 0.76 14.91
C LEU A 46 12.88 -0.29 14.93
N ARG A 47 13.21 -0.80 16.11
CA ARG A 47 14.12 -1.93 16.29
C ARG A 47 13.35 -3.15 16.75
N PHE A 48 13.33 -4.17 15.91
CA PHE A 48 12.65 -5.44 16.15
C PHE A 48 13.66 -6.49 16.62
N CYS A 49 13.32 -7.18 17.70
CA CYS A 49 14.12 -8.26 18.28
C CYS A 49 13.28 -9.53 18.42
N GLY A 50 13.91 -10.70 18.44
CA GLY A 50 13.26 -12.01 18.53
C GLY A 50 13.42 -12.86 17.27
N GLU A 51 12.37 -13.56 16.85
CA GLU A 51 12.33 -14.41 15.65
C GLU A 51 12.18 -13.55 14.37
N VAL A 52 13.14 -12.65 14.13
CA VAL A 52 13.09 -11.65 13.05
C VAL A 52 14.02 -11.97 11.87
N GLN A 53 14.91 -12.96 12.02
CA GLN A 53 15.82 -13.43 10.97
C GLN A 53 15.37 -14.78 10.40
N GLY A 54 15.60 -14.99 9.09
CA GLY A 54 15.21 -16.24 8.40
C GLY A 54 13.71 -16.40 8.09
N VAL A 55 12.87 -15.42 8.47
CA VAL A 55 11.40 -15.49 8.32
C VAL A 55 10.85 -14.69 7.13
N GLY A 56 11.72 -14.14 6.29
CA GLY A 56 11.32 -13.28 5.19
C GLY A 56 10.87 -11.86 5.61
N PHE A 57 11.20 -11.42 6.84
CA PHE A 57 10.80 -10.13 7.39
C PHE A 57 11.02 -8.98 6.40
N ARG A 58 12.24 -8.85 5.87
CA ARG A 58 12.62 -7.78 4.95
C ARG A 58 11.75 -7.71 3.69
N TRP A 59 11.51 -8.86 3.06
CA TRP A 59 10.73 -8.97 1.83
C TRP A 59 9.25 -8.66 2.06
N THR A 60 8.67 -9.22 3.12
CA THR A 60 7.29 -8.92 3.53
C THR A 60 7.13 -7.44 3.87
N SER A 61 8.05 -6.86 4.62
CA SER A 61 8.04 -5.42 4.96
C SER A 61 8.06 -4.55 3.72
N GLN A 62 8.89 -4.87 2.72
CA GLN A 62 8.95 -4.16 1.45
C GLN A 62 7.64 -4.28 0.66
N ILE A 63 7.07 -5.49 0.52
CA ILE A 63 5.79 -5.69 -0.20
C ILE A 63 4.67 -4.90 0.46
N VAL A 64 4.58 -4.92 1.78
CA VAL A 64 3.52 -4.22 2.51
C VAL A 64 3.73 -2.70 2.41
N ALA A 65 4.97 -2.21 2.52
CA ALA A 65 5.30 -0.80 2.35
C ALA A 65 4.93 -0.28 0.96
N ASP A 66 5.27 -1.02 -0.10
CA ASP A 66 4.92 -0.69 -1.48
C ASP A 66 3.39 -0.62 -1.68
N ARG A 67 2.65 -1.59 -1.14
CA ARG A 67 1.18 -1.63 -1.23
C ARG A 67 0.47 -0.46 -0.55
N VAL A 68 1.01 0.04 0.57
CA VAL A 68 0.40 1.15 1.33
C VAL A 68 0.99 2.52 0.94
N GLY A 69 2.07 2.53 0.15
CA GLY A 69 2.81 3.74 -0.21
C GLY A 69 3.64 4.33 0.92
N CYS A 70 4.18 3.50 1.81
CA CYS A 70 5.17 3.94 2.80
C CYS A 70 6.59 3.88 2.20
N THR A 71 7.46 4.78 2.63
CA THR A 71 8.87 4.82 2.26
C THR A 71 9.76 4.48 3.46
N GLY A 72 11.06 4.30 3.23
CA GLY A 72 12.02 4.04 4.30
C GLY A 72 12.97 2.91 3.96
N TRP A 73 13.41 2.18 4.98
CA TRP A 73 14.29 1.03 4.78
C TRP A 73 14.17 -0.01 5.89
N VAL A 74 14.63 -1.22 5.60
CA VAL A 74 14.74 -2.31 6.58
C VAL A 74 16.11 -2.96 6.46
N LYS A 75 16.76 -3.25 7.58
CA LYS A 75 18.09 -3.84 7.65
C LYS A 75 18.16 -4.88 8.76
N ASN A 76 18.83 -6.00 8.49
CA ASN A 76 19.20 -6.92 9.56
C ASN A 76 20.49 -6.43 10.23
N GLU A 77 20.50 -6.37 11.54
CA GLU A 77 21.71 -6.07 12.30
C GLU A 77 22.48 -7.35 12.65
N PHE A 78 23.77 -7.19 12.94
CA PHE A 78 24.69 -8.30 13.24
C PHE A 78 24.34 -9.04 14.54
N ASP A 79 23.62 -8.40 15.45
CA ASP A 79 23.20 -8.95 16.74
C ASP A 79 21.96 -9.85 16.66
N GLY A 80 21.38 -10.04 15.47
CA GLY A 80 20.13 -10.79 15.29
C GLY A 80 18.87 -9.93 15.20
N SER A 81 18.96 -8.62 15.48
CA SER A 81 17.83 -7.69 15.41
C SER A 81 17.58 -7.18 13.98
N VAL A 82 16.44 -6.54 13.79
CA VAL A 82 16.06 -5.87 12.54
C VAL A 82 15.74 -4.42 12.82
N SER A 83 16.52 -3.53 12.23
CA SER A 83 16.26 -2.09 12.24
C SER A 83 15.40 -1.73 11.04
N MET A 84 14.39 -0.91 11.26
CA MET A 84 13.51 -0.43 10.20
C MET A 84 13.21 1.04 10.39
N GLU A 85 13.21 1.80 9.31
CA GLU A 85 12.61 3.12 9.24
C GLU A 85 11.38 3.06 8.33
N LEU A 86 10.26 3.55 8.83
CA LEU A 86 9.01 3.62 8.09
C LEU A 86 8.52 5.06 8.07
N GLN A 87 8.34 5.60 6.88
CA GLN A 87 7.83 6.93 6.64
C GLN A 87 6.50 6.87 5.91
N GLY A 88 5.53 7.64 6.41
CA GLY A 88 4.21 7.76 5.81
C GLY A 88 3.26 8.53 6.71
N THR A 89 2.03 8.70 6.27
CA THR A 89 0.96 9.23 7.14
C THR A 89 0.60 8.22 8.22
N ASP A 90 -0.03 8.66 9.31
CA ASP A 90 -0.53 7.77 10.37
C ASP A 90 -1.40 6.62 9.81
N LYS A 91 -2.25 6.95 8.83
CA LYS A 91 -3.10 5.96 8.15
C LYS A 91 -2.28 4.91 7.43
N GLN A 92 -1.25 5.32 6.68
CA GLN A 92 -0.40 4.39 5.93
C GLN A 92 0.43 3.52 6.88
N ILE A 93 0.98 4.10 7.94
CA ILE A 93 1.70 3.36 8.99
C ILE A 93 0.77 2.34 9.64
N GLY A 94 -0.46 2.71 10.00
CA GLY A 94 -1.44 1.79 10.58
C GLY A 94 -1.84 0.67 9.61
N LEU A 95 -1.98 0.97 8.31
CA LEU A 95 -2.23 -0.03 7.27
C LEU A 95 -1.03 -0.97 7.09
N TRP A 96 0.20 -0.44 7.20
CA TRP A 96 1.42 -1.25 7.15
C TRP A 96 1.43 -2.29 8.26
N PHE A 97 1.20 -1.89 9.51
CA PHE A 97 1.15 -2.83 10.64
C PHE A 97 0.07 -3.89 10.47
N LYS A 98 -1.12 -3.50 9.98
CA LYS A 98 -2.21 -4.44 9.68
C LYS A 98 -1.83 -5.44 8.58
N GLY A 99 -1.22 -4.96 7.49
CA GLY A 99 -0.78 -5.80 6.38
C GLY A 99 0.35 -6.75 6.77
N PHE A 100 1.29 -6.26 7.57
CA PHE A 100 2.39 -7.05 8.11
C PHE A 100 1.86 -8.16 9.03
N ALA A 101 1.02 -7.82 10.01
CA ALA A 101 0.41 -8.81 10.91
C ALA A 101 -0.41 -9.87 10.15
N LYS A 102 -1.18 -9.46 9.14
CA LYS A 102 -1.94 -10.37 8.29
C LYS A 102 -1.05 -11.35 7.51
N SER A 103 0.13 -10.92 7.09
CA SER A 103 1.08 -11.76 6.34
C SER A 103 1.60 -12.94 7.18
N TYR A 104 1.61 -12.79 8.51
CA TYR A 104 2.00 -13.84 9.46
C TYR A 104 0.82 -14.43 10.24
N ALA A 105 -0.42 -14.24 9.77
CA ALA A 105 -1.61 -14.72 10.48
C ALA A 105 -1.63 -16.25 10.66
N HIS A 106 -1.07 -17.01 9.71
CA HIS A 106 -0.98 -18.46 9.78
C HIS A 106 0.17 -18.96 10.67
N ARG A 107 1.20 -18.14 10.89
CA ARG A 107 2.37 -18.48 11.70
C ARG A 107 2.90 -17.22 12.38
N PRO A 108 2.37 -16.87 13.57
CA PRO A 108 2.72 -15.62 14.24
C PRO A 108 4.21 -15.57 14.54
N LEU A 109 4.86 -14.48 14.15
CA LEU A 109 6.25 -14.23 14.52
C LEU A 109 6.33 -13.83 15.99
N ARG A 110 7.24 -14.44 16.74
CA ARG A 110 7.57 -13.99 18.10
C ARG A 110 8.60 -12.87 18.03
N TYR A 111 8.14 -11.63 17.94
CA TYR A 111 8.98 -10.45 18.00
C TYR A 111 8.53 -9.50 19.10
N HIS A 112 9.46 -8.66 19.56
CA HIS A 112 9.17 -7.47 20.37
C HIS A 112 9.88 -6.27 19.75
N ILE A 113 9.30 -5.09 19.97
CA ILE A 113 9.93 -3.82 19.58
C ILE A 113 10.75 -3.37 20.79
N ASP A 114 12.06 -3.47 20.66
CA ASP A 114 13.01 -3.05 21.69
C ASP A 114 13.09 -1.51 21.73
N GLU A 115 12.99 -0.89 20.57
CA GLU A 115 13.09 0.56 20.45
C GLU A 115 12.12 1.13 19.40
N LYS A 116 11.49 2.25 19.74
CA LYS A 116 10.67 3.05 18.85
C LYS A 116 11.04 4.52 19.01
N ARG A 117 11.47 5.15 17.92
CA ARG A 117 11.77 6.59 17.87
C ARG A 117 11.02 7.24 16.73
N GLU A 118 10.54 8.46 16.96
CA GLU A 118 9.99 9.30 15.91
C GLU A 118 11.11 10.19 15.36
N LEU A 119 11.29 10.16 14.03
CA LEU A 119 12.30 10.90 13.29
C LEU A 119 11.63 11.97 12.44
N THR A 120 12.43 12.96 12.03
CA THR A 120 11.99 13.95 11.04
C THR A 120 11.79 13.27 9.68
N PRO A 121 10.62 13.45 9.04
CA PRO A 121 10.37 12.96 7.69
C PRO A 121 11.34 13.56 6.66
N ILE A 122 11.80 12.75 5.73
CA ILE A 122 12.66 13.15 4.61
C ILE A 122 11.80 13.37 3.38
N ALA A 123 11.86 14.58 2.80
CA ALA A 123 11.00 14.96 1.66
C ALA A 123 11.29 14.22 0.35
N ASP A 124 12.54 13.81 0.14
CA ASP A 124 13.02 13.20 -1.11
C ASP A 124 13.11 11.66 -1.01
N GLU A 125 12.56 11.05 0.05
CA GLU A 125 12.56 9.61 0.20
C GLU A 125 11.41 9.02 -0.63
N HIS A 126 11.74 8.28 -1.69
CA HIS A 126 10.77 7.84 -2.70
C HIS A 126 10.54 6.33 -2.73
N ARG A 127 11.32 5.54 -1.98
CA ARG A 127 11.27 4.08 -2.03
C ARG A 127 11.43 3.47 -0.65
N PHE A 128 10.97 2.22 -0.54
CA PHE A 128 11.28 1.37 0.58
C PHE A 128 12.39 0.39 0.19
N GLU A 129 13.54 0.52 0.84
CA GLU A 129 14.75 -0.23 0.49
C GLU A 129 15.06 -1.34 1.49
N VAL A 130 15.48 -2.50 0.97
CA VAL A 130 16.03 -3.58 1.79
C VAL A 130 17.55 -3.43 1.83
N ARG A 131 18.09 -3.14 3.02
CA ARG A 131 19.53 -3.03 3.27
C ARG A 131 20.08 -4.36 3.81
N PHE A 132 21.36 -4.61 3.53
CA PHE A 132 22.10 -5.81 3.91
C PHE A 132 23.22 -5.47 4.88
#